data_AF-X1HAM9-F1
#
_entry.id   AF-X1HAM9-F1
#
_cell.length_a   1.000
_cell.length_b   1.000
_cell.length_c   1.000
_cell.angle_alpha   90.00
_cell.angle_beta   90.00
_cell.angle_gamma   90.00
#
_symmetry.space_group_name_H-M   'P 1'
#
loop_
_entity.id
_entity.type
_entity.pdbx_description
1 polymer ?
#
loop_
_entity_poly.entity_id
_entity_poly.type
_entity_poly.pdbx_seq_one_letter_code
_entity_poly.pdbx_strand_id
1 'polypeptide(L)'
;MSEMVTAAEKLGRLAAGLKFEDIPADVVDGAKDLILDAIGNTLGGLSEPEPQKIITALKSYDKSPTSTIWGERYKSSVANAALANTASAEGNDFSPAAGGIGVTNIPATAISVGEEVKADGKTIITSIVAAIEVWWRIGSALSNATLSKRAFYWPSLPLGATIAAGKVLNLT
;
A
#
# COMPACT_ATOMS: atom_id res chain seq x y z
N MET A 1 23.61 -15.05 -26.74
CA MET A 1 23.48 -15.27 -25.29
C MET A 1 22.19 -14.59 -24.86
N SER A 2 21.21 -15.31 -24.32
CA SER A 2 20.03 -14.65 -23.74
C SER A 2 20.49 -13.83 -22.54
N GLU A 3 20.17 -12.54 -22.49
CA GLU A 3 20.40 -11.72 -21.30
C GLU A 3 19.79 -12.40 -20.07
N MET A 4 20.58 -12.54 -19.01
CA MET A 4 20.08 -13.08 -17.75
C MET A 4 19.17 -12.05 -17.09
N VAL A 5 17.86 -12.34 -17.06
CA VAL A 5 16.87 -11.50 -16.38
C VAL A 5 17.09 -11.57 -14.87
N THR A 6 17.27 -10.40 -14.25
CA THR A 6 17.48 -10.26 -12.80
C THR A 6 16.21 -10.60 -12.01
N ALA A 7 16.35 -10.87 -10.71
CA ALA A 7 15.19 -11.09 -9.83
C ALA A 7 14.26 -9.86 -9.76
N ALA A 8 14.84 -8.65 -9.72
CA ALA A 8 14.10 -7.40 -9.74
C ALA A 8 13.29 -7.24 -11.03
N GLU A 9 13.88 -7.53 -12.20
CA GLU A 9 13.15 -7.50 -13.47
C GLU A 9 12.02 -8.54 -13.52
N LYS A 10 12.23 -9.74 -12.98
CA LYS A 10 11.16 -10.76 -12.94
C LYS A 10 9.96 -10.28 -12.12
N LEU A 11 10.20 -9.67 -10.95
CA LEU A 11 9.15 -9.13 -10.09
C LEU A 11 8.48 -7.90 -10.70
N GLY A 12 9.25 -7.00 -11.31
CA GLY A 12 8.73 -5.84 -12.03
C GLY A 12 7.83 -6.25 -13.20
N ARG A 13 8.28 -7.20 -14.03
CA ARG A 13 7.48 -7.77 -15.13
C ARG A 13 6.21 -8.46 -14.65
N LEU A 14 6.26 -9.15 -13.51
CA LEU A 14 5.07 -9.76 -12.89
C LEU A 14 4.04 -8.69 -12.52
N ALA A 15 4.45 -7.66 -11.78
CA ALA A 15 3.55 -6.57 -11.37
C ALA A 15 3.00 -5.79 -12.57
N ALA A 16 3.87 -5.40 -13.52
CA ALA A 16 3.48 -4.68 -14.72
C ALA A 16 2.54 -5.52 -15.62
N GLY A 17 2.79 -6.83 -15.71
CA GLY A 17 2.05 -7.74 -16.58
C GLY A 17 0.70 -8.22 -16.08
N LEU A 18 0.43 -8.19 -14.76
CA LEU A 18 -0.83 -8.69 -14.18
C LEU A 18 -2.05 -7.90 -14.70
N LYS A 19 -3.08 -8.58 -15.21
CA LYS A 19 -4.35 -7.95 -15.61
C LYS A 19 -5.46 -8.34 -14.66
N PHE A 20 -6.49 -7.50 -14.57
CA PHE A 20 -7.64 -7.76 -13.70
C PHE A 20 -8.32 -9.11 -14.03
N GLU A 21 -8.41 -9.44 -15.32
CA GLU A 21 -9.05 -10.65 -15.81
C GLU A 21 -8.29 -11.94 -15.45
N ASP A 22 -7.01 -11.82 -15.10
CA ASP A 22 -6.17 -12.94 -14.67
C ASP A 22 -6.33 -13.23 -13.16
N ILE A 23 -7.05 -12.37 -12.41
CA ILE A 23 -7.20 -12.48 -10.96
C ILE A 23 -8.39 -13.38 -10.62
N PRO A 24 -8.18 -14.47 -9.85
CA PRO A 24 -9.28 -15.30 -9.34
C PRO A 24 -10.31 -14.48 -8.54
N ALA A 25 -11.58 -14.86 -8.61
CA ALA A 25 -12.67 -14.10 -7.99
C ALA A 25 -12.53 -13.99 -6.45
N ASP A 26 -12.07 -15.06 -5.80
CA ASP A 26 -11.77 -15.10 -4.37
C ASP A 26 -10.61 -14.17 -3.99
N VAL A 27 -9.61 -14.02 -4.85
CA VAL A 27 -8.50 -13.06 -4.66
C VAL A 27 -8.99 -11.62 -4.84
N VAL A 28 -9.91 -11.36 -5.77
CA VAL A 28 -10.58 -10.06 -5.92
C VAL A 28 -11.35 -9.70 -4.64
N ASP A 29 -12.07 -10.65 -4.05
CA ASP A 29 -12.80 -10.42 -2.81
C ASP A 29 -11.85 -10.18 -1.64
N GLY A 30 -10.76 -10.95 -1.52
CA GLY A 30 -9.72 -10.68 -0.52
C GLY A 30 -9.08 -9.28 -0.66
N ALA A 31 -8.90 -8.78 -1.89
CA ALA A 31 -8.42 -7.41 -2.10
C ALA A 31 -9.42 -6.35 -1.63
N LYS A 32 -10.73 -6.59 -1.78
CA LYS A 32 -11.77 -5.71 -1.24
C LYS A 32 -11.79 -5.74 0.29
N ASP A 33 -11.61 -6.91 0.89
CA ASP A 33 -11.54 -7.06 2.34
C ASP A 33 -10.35 -6.27 2.91
N LEU A 34 -9.19 -6.30 2.23
CA LEU A 34 -8.03 -5.49 2.62
C LEU A 34 -8.27 -3.98 2.49
N ILE A 35 -9.04 -3.54 1.47
CA ILE A 35 -9.45 -2.14 1.37
C ILE A 35 -10.35 -1.76 2.54
N LEU A 36 -11.34 -2.60 2.85
CA LEU A 36 -12.28 -2.37 3.94
C LEU A 36 -11.57 -2.33 5.30
N ASP A 37 -10.67 -3.28 5.52
CA ASP A 37 -9.84 -3.36 6.72
C ASP A 37 -8.95 -2.11 6.87
N ALA A 38 -8.24 -1.70 5.81
CA ALA A 38 -7.38 -0.52 5.86
C ALA A 38 -8.19 0.74 6.22
N ILE A 39 -9.36 0.94 5.62
CA ILE A 39 -10.24 2.06 5.95
C ILE A 39 -10.74 1.96 7.40
N GLY A 40 -11.18 0.77 7.83
CA GLY A 40 -11.65 0.53 9.19
C GLY A 40 -10.59 0.82 10.25
N ASN A 41 -9.37 0.32 10.04
CA ASN A 41 -8.21 0.56 10.88
C ASN A 41 -7.82 2.04 10.87
N THR A 42 -7.81 2.71 9.72
CA THR A 42 -7.59 4.17 9.66
C THR A 42 -8.59 4.90 10.54
N LEU A 43 -9.90 4.63 10.38
CA LEU A 43 -10.93 5.29 11.16
C LEU A 43 -10.81 5.02 12.67
N GLY A 44 -10.43 3.79 13.05
CA GLY A 44 -10.19 3.42 14.44
C GLY A 44 -8.95 4.08 15.04
N GLY A 45 -7.87 4.27 14.27
CA GLY A 45 -6.63 4.88 14.73
C GLY A 45 -6.58 6.41 14.55
N LEU A 46 -7.61 7.03 13.99
CA LEU A 46 -7.65 8.49 13.81
C LEU A 46 -7.54 9.26 15.12
N SER A 47 -8.06 8.73 16.23
CA SER A 47 -7.99 9.40 17.53
C SER A 47 -6.64 9.30 18.22
N GLU A 48 -5.72 8.47 17.70
CA GLU A 48 -4.43 8.26 18.35
C GLU A 48 -3.53 9.50 18.27
N PRO A 49 -2.70 9.77 19.30
CA PRO A 49 -1.86 10.96 19.35
C PRO A 49 -0.88 11.09 18.17
N GLU A 50 -0.31 9.98 17.73
CA GLU A 50 0.71 9.93 16.67
C GLU A 50 0.11 10.30 15.29
N PRO A 51 -0.95 9.64 14.79
CA PRO A 51 -1.63 10.06 13.57
C PRO A 51 -2.13 11.49 13.62
N GLN A 52 -2.69 11.95 14.75
CA GLN A 52 -3.16 13.34 14.88
C GLN A 52 -2.03 14.37 14.74
N LYS A 53 -0.84 14.11 15.30
CA LYS A 53 0.34 14.97 15.11
C LYS A 53 0.74 15.03 13.64
N ILE A 54 0.74 13.89 12.93
CA ILE A 54 1.05 13.82 11.50
C ILE A 54 0.02 14.65 10.71
N ILE A 55 -1.27 14.38 10.88
CA ILE A 55 -2.35 15.09 10.17
C ILE A 55 -2.29 16.60 10.43
N THR A 56 -2.05 17.01 11.68
CA THR A 56 -1.92 18.43 12.05
C THR A 56 -0.74 19.09 11.35
N ALA A 57 0.42 18.42 11.33
CA ALA A 57 1.60 18.92 10.62
C ALA A 57 1.32 19.04 9.11
N LEU A 58 0.75 18.01 8.48
CA LEU A 58 0.42 18.02 7.06
C LEU A 58 -0.54 19.16 6.69
N LYS A 59 -1.60 19.37 7.48
CA LYS A 59 -2.56 20.48 7.29
C LYS A 59 -1.91 21.85 7.37
N SER A 60 -0.79 22.01 8.08
CA SER A 60 -0.09 23.29 8.22
C SER A 60 0.62 23.73 6.94
N TYR A 61 1.19 22.80 6.17
CA TYR A 61 2.05 23.14 5.03
C TYR A 61 1.53 22.64 3.68
N ASP A 62 0.80 21.52 3.60
CA ASP A 62 0.38 20.95 2.33
C ASP A 62 -0.98 21.51 1.90
N LYS A 63 -0.98 22.24 0.79
CA LYS A 63 -2.17 22.88 0.21
C LYS A 63 -2.55 22.30 -1.15
N SER A 64 -2.07 21.10 -1.49
CA SER A 64 -2.32 20.45 -2.79
C SER A 64 -3.48 19.46 -2.64
N PRO A 65 -4.73 19.76 -3.02
CA PRO A 65 -5.87 18.90 -2.68
C PRO A 65 -6.08 17.76 -3.69
N THR A 66 -5.07 16.90 -3.91
CA THR A 66 -5.15 15.82 -4.91
C THR A 66 -5.72 14.51 -4.37
N SER A 67 -5.51 14.22 -3.08
CA SER A 67 -5.98 12.97 -2.44
C SER A 67 -6.53 13.20 -1.04
N THR A 68 -7.46 12.35 -0.62
CA THR A 68 -8.20 12.46 0.63
C THR A 68 -7.44 11.83 1.79
N ILE A 69 -7.36 12.54 2.92
CA ILE A 69 -7.04 11.94 4.23
C ILE A 69 -8.34 11.33 4.75
N TRP A 70 -8.38 10.02 4.94
CA TRP A 70 -9.60 9.30 5.29
C TRP A 70 -10.09 9.66 6.70
N GLY A 71 -11.42 9.79 6.83
CA GLY A 71 -12.08 10.27 8.05
C GLY A 71 -11.86 11.75 8.36
N GLU A 72 -11.08 12.46 7.54
CA GLU A 72 -10.90 13.90 7.59
C GLU A 72 -11.67 14.58 6.46
N ARG A 73 -12.16 15.80 6.69
CA ARG A 73 -12.68 16.66 5.62
C ARG A 73 -11.56 17.46 4.96
N TYR A 74 -10.45 16.79 4.64
CA TYR A 74 -9.23 17.41 4.14
C TYR A 74 -8.62 16.60 3.00
N LYS A 75 -8.11 17.31 2.00
CA LYS A 75 -7.29 16.73 0.94
C LYS A 75 -5.88 17.31 0.99
N SER A 76 -4.90 16.45 0.79
CA SER A 76 -3.47 16.79 0.70
C SER A 76 -2.88 16.19 -0.57
N SER A 77 -1.58 16.41 -0.79
CA SER A 77 -0.86 15.77 -1.89
C SER A 77 -0.91 14.26 -1.72
N VAL A 78 -0.83 13.53 -2.82
CA VAL A 78 -0.92 12.06 -2.84
C VAL A 78 -0.01 11.39 -1.81
N ALA A 79 1.26 11.81 -1.76
CA ALA A 79 2.23 11.25 -0.83
C ALA A 79 1.84 11.49 0.64
N ASN A 80 1.34 12.69 0.95
CA ASN A 80 0.94 13.04 2.31
C ASN A 80 -0.40 12.39 2.70
N ALA A 81 -1.32 12.23 1.76
CA ALA A 81 -2.56 11.48 1.98
C ALA A 81 -2.27 10.01 2.27
N ALA A 82 -1.42 9.38 1.45
CA ALA A 82 -0.99 7.99 1.66
C ALA A 82 -0.27 7.81 3.01
N LEU A 83 0.61 8.76 3.38
CA LEU A 83 1.27 8.78 4.69
C LEU A 83 0.27 8.87 5.84
N ALA A 84 -0.65 9.83 5.80
CA ALA A 84 -1.65 10.03 6.86
C ALA A 84 -2.55 8.79 7.01
N ASN A 85 -3.06 8.27 5.90
CA ASN A 85 -3.95 7.10 5.89
C ASN A 85 -3.24 5.86 6.44
N THR A 86 -1.99 5.62 6.02
CA THR A 86 -1.17 4.51 6.53
C THR A 86 -0.87 4.67 8.01
N ALA A 87 -0.43 5.87 8.44
CA ALA A 87 -0.10 6.12 9.84
C ALA A 87 -1.32 5.94 10.76
N SER A 88 -2.50 6.43 10.33
CA SER A 88 -3.74 6.21 11.05
C SER A 88 -4.13 4.73 11.09
N ALA A 89 -3.95 3.97 10.01
CA ALA A 89 -4.27 2.54 9.98
C ALA A 89 -3.40 1.71 10.93
N GLU A 90 -2.15 2.12 11.14
CA GLU A 90 -1.24 1.48 12.09
C GLU A 90 -1.37 2.03 13.51
N GLY A 91 -2.21 3.05 13.75
CA GLY A 91 -2.26 3.75 15.05
C GLY A 91 -2.58 2.85 16.24
N ASN A 92 -3.41 1.82 16.03
CA ASN A 92 -3.85 0.89 17.07
C ASN A 92 -3.18 -0.50 17.00
N ASP A 93 -2.25 -0.72 16.06
CA ASP A 93 -1.64 -2.05 15.81
C ASP A 93 -2.67 -3.18 15.56
N PHE A 94 -3.85 -2.86 15.02
CA PHE A 94 -4.89 -3.83 14.65
C PHE A 94 -4.84 -4.26 13.18
N SER A 95 -3.84 -3.78 12.43
CA SER A 95 -3.69 -4.09 11.02
C SER A 95 -3.33 -5.57 10.79
N PRO A 96 -3.85 -6.21 9.74
CA PRO A 96 -3.55 -7.60 9.44
C PRO A 96 -2.10 -7.74 9.00
N ALA A 97 -1.36 -8.63 9.66
CA ALA A 97 -0.09 -9.11 9.18
C ALA A 97 -0.32 -10.39 8.37
N ALA A 98 -0.18 -10.32 7.04
CA ALA A 98 -0.15 -11.52 6.22
C ALA A 98 1.13 -12.28 6.59
N GLY A 99 1.03 -13.39 7.35
CA GLY A 99 2.19 -14.19 7.75
C GLY A 99 3.30 -13.42 8.50
N GLY A 100 2.99 -12.29 9.15
CA GLY A 100 3.97 -11.41 9.80
C GLY A 100 4.47 -10.24 8.93
N ILE A 101 3.97 -10.08 7.71
CA ILE A 101 4.32 -9.02 6.77
C ILE A 101 3.20 -7.97 6.75
N GLY A 102 3.52 -6.71 7.08
CA GLY A 102 2.56 -5.61 7.00
C GLY A 102 2.24 -5.23 5.55
N VAL A 103 0.95 -5.00 5.29
CA VAL A 103 0.41 -4.65 3.96
C VAL A 103 -0.44 -3.38 3.98
N THR A 104 -0.58 -2.74 5.13
CA THR A 104 -1.49 -1.62 5.38
C THR A 104 -1.20 -0.38 4.53
N ASN A 105 0.06 -0.18 4.14
CA ASN A 105 0.48 0.89 3.24
C ASN A 105 0.02 0.67 1.79
N ILE A 106 -0.31 -0.57 1.38
CA ILE A 106 -0.66 -0.92 0.00
C ILE A 106 -2.03 -0.32 -0.37
N PRO A 107 -3.14 -0.59 0.34
CA PRO A 107 -4.44 0.01 -0.01
C PRO A 107 -4.44 1.53 0.09
N ALA A 108 -3.82 2.09 1.14
CA ALA A 108 -3.69 3.53 1.32
C ALA A 108 -3.00 4.18 0.13
N THR A 109 -1.87 3.63 -0.32
CA THR A 109 -1.14 4.15 -1.48
C THR A 109 -1.92 3.97 -2.77
N ALA A 110 -2.47 2.78 -3.03
CA ALA A 110 -3.22 2.48 -4.25
C ALA A 110 -4.38 3.47 -4.44
N ILE A 111 -5.18 3.67 -3.39
CA ILE A 111 -6.35 4.56 -3.42
C ILE A 111 -5.91 6.03 -3.50
N SER A 112 -4.92 6.47 -2.73
CA SER A 112 -4.46 7.87 -2.79
C SER A 112 -3.94 8.22 -4.19
N VAL A 113 -3.09 7.38 -4.79
CA VAL A 113 -2.61 7.59 -6.17
C VAL A 113 -3.77 7.50 -7.16
N GLY A 114 -4.67 6.53 -6.96
CA GLY A 114 -5.83 6.35 -7.81
C GLY A 114 -6.80 7.53 -7.79
N GLU A 115 -6.96 8.20 -6.65
CA GLU A 115 -7.77 9.42 -6.56
C GLU A 115 -7.19 10.55 -7.42
N GLU A 116 -5.86 10.74 -7.39
CA GLU A 116 -5.17 11.75 -8.20
C GLU A 116 -5.35 11.50 -9.69
N VAL A 117 -5.16 10.26 -10.14
CA VAL A 117 -5.26 9.90 -11.57
C VAL A 117 -6.66 9.49 -12.01
N LYS A 118 -7.65 9.53 -11.10
CA LYS A 118 -9.03 9.08 -11.33
C LYS A 118 -9.12 7.63 -11.84
N ALA A 119 -8.34 6.74 -11.24
CA ALA A 119 -8.33 5.31 -11.54
C ALA A 119 -9.68 4.65 -11.22
N ASP A 120 -10.02 3.60 -11.97
CA ASP A 120 -11.20 2.78 -11.70
C ASP A 120 -10.93 1.69 -10.64
N GLY A 121 -11.99 1.08 -10.13
CA GLY A 121 -11.88 0.06 -9.10
C GLY A 121 -11.09 -1.19 -9.53
N LYS A 122 -11.14 -1.54 -10.83
CA LYS A 122 -10.35 -2.67 -11.35
C LYS A 122 -8.86 -2.38 -11.29
N THR A 123 -8.45 -1.16 -11.62
CA THR A 123 -7.06 -0.69 -11.52
C THR A 123 -6.58 -0.72 -10.07
N ILE A 124 -7.40 -0.25 -9.13
CA ILE A 124 -7.10 -0.30 -7.70
C ILE A 124 -6.93 -1.75 -7.21
N ILE A 125 -7.87 -2.64 -7.53
CA ILE A 125 -7.79 -4.04 -7.11
C ILE A 125 -6.55 -4.71 -7.71
N THR A 126 -6.29 -4.50 -9.00
CA THR A 126 -5.13 -5.09 -9.69
C THR A 126 -3.81 -4.60 -9.09
N SER A 127 -3.71 -3.32 -8.69
CA SER A 127 -2.50 -2.78 -8.07
C SER A 127 -2.24 -3.35 -6.68
N ILE A 128 -3.30 -3.52 -5.88
CA ILE A 128 -3.20 -4.14 -4.56
C ILE A 128 -2.74 -5.59 -4.68
N VAL A 129 -3.37 -6.38 -5.58
CA VAL A 129 -3.00 -7.79 -5.78
C VAL A 129 -1.55 -7.92 -6.29
N ALA A 130 -1.15 -7.11 -7.28
CA ALA A 130 0.22 -7.10 -7.79
C ALA A 130 1.25 -6.76 -6.69
N ALA A 131 0.95 -5.76 -5.86
CA ALA A 131 1.81 -5.36 -4.77
C ALA A 131 1.93 -6.45 -3.72
N ILE A 132 0.82 -7.07 -3.29
CA ILE A 132 0.82 -8.15 -2.30
C ILE A 132 1.59 -9.36 -2.83
N GLU A 133 1.35 -9.78 -4.06
CA GLU A 133 2.00 -10.94 -4.66
C GLU A 133 3.54 -10.78 -4.70
N VAL A 134 4.01 -9.63 -5.16
CA VAL A 134 5.45 -9.34 -5.19
C VAL A 134 6.01 -9.18 -3.78
N TRP A 135 5.29 -8.48 -2.91
CA TRP A 135 5.72 -8.24 -1.54
C TRP A 135 5.83 -9.53 -0.73
N TRP A 136 4.87 -10.44 -0.91
CA TRP A 136 4.90 -11.78 -0.34
C TRP A 136 6.07 -12.61 -0.83
N ARG A 137 6.41 -12.55 -2.13
CA ARG A 137 7.58 -13.25 -2.69
C ARG A 137 8.90 -12.73 -2.12
N ILE A 138 9.02 -11.40 -1.98
CA ILE A 138 10.18 -10.77 -1.33
C ILE A 138 10.26 -11.22 0.13
N GLY A 139 9.15 -11.17 0.85
CA GLY A 139 9.10 -11.58 2.25
C GLY A 139 9.37 -13.07 2.46
N SER A 140 8.87 -13.94 1.59
CA SER A 140 9.15 -15.38 1.65
C SER A 140 10.62 -15.71 1.39
N ALA A 141 11.32 -14.89 0.59
CA ALA A 141 12.75 -15.05 0.33
C ALA A 141 13.64 -14.52 1.48
N LEU A 142 13.12 -13.57 2.27
CA LEU A 142 13.80 -12.99 3.42
C LEU A 142 13.46 -13.83 4.66
N SER A 143 14.42 -14.58 5.20
CA SER A 143 14.13 -15.37 6.42
C SER A 143 13.74 -14.45 7.58
N ASN A 144 12.68 -14.78 8.33
CA ASN A 144 12.28 -14.06 9.54
C ASN A 144 13.44 -13.92 10.55
N ALA A 145 14.36 -14.89 10.57
CA ALA A 145 15.57 -14.86 11.40
C ALA A 145 16.60 -13.81 10.96
N THR A 146 16.60 -13.37 9.69
CA THR A 146 17.54 -12.38 9.18
C THR A 146 17.13 -10.95 9.52
N LEU A 147 15.83 -10.64 9.49
CA LEU A 147 15.33 -9.28 9.70
C LEU A 147 15.08 -8.96 11.18
N SER A 148 14.52 -9.91 11.95
CA SER A 148 14.37 -9.77 13.40
C SER A 148 15.72 -9.58 14.11
N LYS A 149 16.76 -10.32 13.71
CA LYS A 149 18.13 -10.15 14.22
C LYS A 149 18.80 -8.84 13.81
N ARG A 150 18.25 -8.14 12.81
CA ARG A 150 18.78 -6.87 12.29
C ARG A 150 17.89 -5.68 12.62
N ALA A 151 16.89 -5.86 13.50
CA ALA A 151 15.94 -4.83 13.92
C ALA A 151 15.18 -4.14 12.75
N PHE A 152 14.98 -4.84 11.63
CA PHE A 152 14.15 -4.34 10.55
C PHE A 152 12.68 -4.71 10.78
N TYR A 153 11.82 -3.70 10.79
CA TYR A 153 10.37 -3.86 10.90
C TYR A 153 9.78 -4.12 9.51
N TRP A 154 9.13 -5.27 9.31
CA TRP A 154 8.59 -5.66 7.99
C TRP A 154 7.67 -4.59 7.35
N PRO A 155 6.73 -3.97 8.07
CA PRO A 155 5.84 -2.95 7.51
C PRO A 155 6.54 -1.65 7.07
N SER A 156 7.79 -1.40 7.50
CA SER A 156 8.50 -0.15 7.15
C SER A 156 9.18 -0.17 5.78
N LEU A 157 9.17 -1.31 5.07
CA LEU A 157 9.75 -1.41 3.74
C LEU A 157 8.73 -0.91 2.67
N PRO A 158 9.06 0.15 1.91
CA PRO A 158 8.09 0.83 1.02
C PRO A 158 7.83 0.09 -0.30
N LEU A 159 8.29 -1.16 -0.44
CA LEU A 159 8.25 -1.87 -1.72
C LEU A 159 6.81 -2.16 -2.18
N GLY A 160 5.95 -2.63 -1.27
CA GLY A 160 4.53 -2.86 -1.58
C GLY A 160 3.83 -1.59 -2.07
N ALA A 161 3.96 -0.48 -1.33
CA ALA A 161 3.43 0.82 -1.73
C ALA A 161 3.98 1.30 -3.09
N THR A 162 5.27 1.10 -3.34
CA THR A 162 5.92 1.47 -4.62
C THR A 162 5.33 0.69 -5.80
N ILE A 163 5.11 -0.61 -5.63
CA ILE A 163 4.53 -1.46 -6.67
C ILE A 163 3.08 -1.08 -6.92
N ALA A 164 2.31 -0.82 -5.85
CA ALA A 164 0.93 -0.37 -5.97
C ALA A 164 0.85 0.96 -6.74
N ALA A 165 1.64 1.96 -6.35
CA ALA A 165 1.71 3.24 -7.03
C ALA A 165 2.10 3.09 -8.51
N GLY A 166 3.17 2.33 -8.79
CA GLY A 166 3.63 2.09 -10.16
C GLY A 166 2.57 1.42 -11.04
N LYS A 167 1.81 0.47 -10.48
CA LYS A 167 0.72 -0.20 -11.19
C LYS A 167 -0.46 0.73 -11.45
N VAL A 168 -0.85 1.57 -10.49
CA VAL A 168 -1.92 2.58 -10.69
C VAL A 168 -1.50 3.63 -11.73
N LEU A 169 -0.23 4.04 -11.71
CA LEU A 169 0.35 4.98 -12.68
C LEU A 169 0.62 4.35 -14.05
N ASN A 170 0.38 3.05 -14.21
CA ASN A 170 0.62 2.29 -15.44
C ASN A 170 2.08 2.38 -15.93
N LEU A 171 3.05 2.28 -15.02
CA LEU A 171 4.48 2.22 -15.34
C LEU A 171 4.86 0.82 -15.84
N THR A 172 5.78 0.77 -16.82
CA THR A 172 6.25 -0.46 -17.48
C THR A 172 7.72 -0.74 -17.22
#